data_AF-A0A7Y5API9-F1
#
_entry.id   AF-A0A7Y5API9-F1
#
_cell.length_a   1.000
_cell.length_b   1.000
_cell.length_c   1.000
_cell.angle_alpha   90.00
_cell.angle_beta   90.00
_cell.angle_gamma   90.00
#
_symmetry.space_group_name_H-M   'P 1'
#
loop_
_entity.id
_entity.type
_entity.pdbx_description
1 polymer ?
#
loop_
_entity_poly.entity_id
_entity_poly.type
_entity_poly.pdbx_seq_one_letter_code
_entity_poly.pdbx_strand_id
1 'polypeptide(L)'
;MTKPHYFYATLLIAILIFIACIMMNGPMRPGLPVGDDLATRLNYINNNLLLWQLGWLSWMLAALSLLAFAVMLSTALEPGAARQYGVLLVALGMAPDLMAETLYAFVMPHIAITDVATLQFIDLLAMHLTGFLGNGLYNIGGMLLTLALLKQQPALKLWLYPGIVVWLLGLGLSVSVALQQLKLAEYFTAASMVLSTAWFVLIAWKLWGGKPCTPRLRLFISAHW
;
A
#
# COMPACT_ATOMS: atom_id res chain seq x y z
N MET A 1 -5.85 12.67 22.81
CA MET A 1 -4.77 13.67 22.62
C MET A 1 -4.48 13.76 21.13
N THR A 2 -4.37 14.97 20.59
CA THR A 2 -3.95 15.19 19.20
C THR A 2 -2.52 14.69 19.02
N LYS A 3 -2.26 13.96 17.92
CA LYS A 3 -0.91 13.51 17.54
C LYS A 3 -0.51 14.24 16.25
N PRO A 4 -0.05 15.51 16.33
CA PRO A 4 0.22 16.31 15.13
C PRO A 4 1.29 15.66 14.24
N HIS A 5 2.27 14.99 14.82
CA HIS A 5 3.28 14.24 14.06
C HIS A 5 2.67 13.11 13.21
N TYR A 6 1.62 12.41 13.69
CA TYR A 6 0.93 11.40 12.87
C TYR A 6 0.14 12.00 11.72
N PHE A 7 -0.41 13.21 11.91
CA PHE A 7 -1.07 13.92 10.82
C PHE A 7 -0.09 14.17 9.67
N TYR A 8 1.05 14.84 9.94
CA TYR A 8 2.05 15.13 8.92
C TYR A 8 2.71 13.87 8.35
N ALA A 9 2.99 12.87 9.18
CA ALA A 9 3.53 11.59 8.71
C ALA A 9 2.57 10.88 7.76
N THR A 10 1.26 10.86 8.05
CA THR A 10 0.27 10.24 7.16
C THR A 10 0.15 11.00 5.83
N LEU A 11 0.25 12.34 5.85
CA LEU A 11 0.29 13.12 4.61
C LEU A 11 1.55 12.85 3.78
N LEU A 12 2.71 12.75 4.43
CA LEU A 12 3.95 12.39 3.75
C LEU A 12 3.85 11.00 3.12
N ILE A 13 3.29 10.03 3.83
CA ILE A 13 3.03 8.67 3.31
C ILE A 13 2.14 8.73 2.06
N ALA A 14 1.05 9.51 2.10
CA ALA A 14 0.18 9.68 0.94
C ALA A 14 0.93 10.29 -0.26
N ILE A 15 1.82 11.26 -0.03
CA ILE A 15 2.66 11.87 -1.07
C ILE A 15 3.64 10.86 -1.66
N LEU A 16 4.33 10.08 -0.82
CA LEU A 16 5.30 9.09 -1.27
C LEU A 16 4.63 8.01 -2.14
N ILE A 17 3.46 7.52 -1.70
CA ILE A 17 2.67 6.57 -2.48
C ILE A 17 2.21 7.21 -3.80
N PHE A 18 1.75 8.47 -3.76
CA PHE A 18 1.33 9.19 -4.97
C PHE A 18 2.47 9.36 -5.98
N ILE A 19 3.69 9.68 -5.53
CA ILE A 19 4.88 9.75 -6.39
C ILE A 19 5.15 8.38 -7.03
N ALA A 20 5.13 7.32 -6.23
CA ALA A 20 5.31 5.96 -6.74
C ALA A 20 4.27 5.64 -7.83
N CYS A 21 3.01 6.01 -7.62
CA CYS A 21 1.94 5.82 -8.60
C CYS A 21 2.16 6.60 -9.90
N ILE A 22 2.65 7.84 -9.82
CA ILE A 22 3.03 8.63 -11.00
C ILE A 22 4.14 7.90 -11.76
N MET A 23 5.17 7.42 -11.07
CA MET A 23 6.28 6.69 -11.69
C MET A 23 5.80 5.47 -12.47
N MET A 24 4.92 4.67 -11.84
CA MET A 24 4.38 3.44 -12.42
C MET A 24 3.47 3.68 -13.63
N ASN A 25 2.57 4.66 -13.55
CA ASN A 25 1.61 4.95 -14.61
C ASN A 25 2.19 5.86 -15.71
N GLY A 26 3.30 6.54 -15.44
CA GLY A 26 3.96 7.43 -16.38
C GLY A 26 5.26 6.82 -16.91
N PRO A 27 6.43 7.27 -16.43
CA PRO A 27 7.71 6.93 -17.02
C PRO A 27 7.99 5.43 -17.07
N MET A 28 7.68 4.66 -16.02
CA MET A 28 8.04 3.23 -15.99
C MET A 28 7.18 2.36 -16.90
N ARG A 29 6.04 2.87 -17.37
CA ARG A 29 5.00 2.10 -18.05
C ARG A 29 5.51 1.18 -19.17
N PRO A 30 6.42 1.61 -20.07
CA PRO A 30 6.91 0.75 -21.16
C PRO A 30 7.80 -0.43 -20.69
N GLY A 31 8.31 -0.43 -19.46
CA GLY A 31 9.05 -1.55 -18.88
C GLY A 31 8.18 -2.58 -18.17
N LEU A 32 6.91 -2.24 -17.90
CA LEU A 32 5.98 -3.08 -17.14
C LEU A 32 5.42 -4.23 -17.99
N PRO A 33 4.98 -5.34 -17.37
CA PRO A 33 4.50 -6.54 -18.08
C PRO A 33 3.11 -6.39 -18.74
N VAL A 34 2.65 -5.16 -19.01
CA VAL A 34 1.34 -4.89 -19.61
C VAL A 34 1.51 -4.23 -20.97
N GLY A 35 1.24 -4.97 -22.04
CA GLY A 35 1.11 -4.44 -23.40
C GLY A 35 2.22 -4.88 -24.35
N ASP A 36 3.48 -4.85 -23.91
CA ASP A 36 4.64 -5.12 -24.75
C ASP A 36 5.28 -6.49 -24.44
N ASP A 37 5.99 -7.04 -25.43
CA ASP A 37 6.77 -8.26 -25.26
C ASP A 37 8.03 -8.02 -24.40
N LEU A 38 8.61 -9.10 -23.89
CA LEU A 38 9.76 -9.05 -22.98
C LEU A 38 10.98 -8.36 -23.61
N ALA A 39 11.25 -8.55 -24.90
CA ALA A 39 12.42 -7.95 -25.54
C ALA A 39 12.26 -6.43 -25.67
N THR A 40 11.07 -5.96 -26.05
CA THR A 40 10.73 -4.53 -26.10
C THR A 40 10.88 -3.87 -24.73
N ARG A 41 10.36 -4.52 -23.68
CA ARG A 41 10.47 -4.04 -22.28
C ARG A 41 11.93 -3.96 -21.82
N LEU A 42 12.73 -5.00 -22.07
CA LEU A 42 14.13 -5.01 -21.66
C LEU A 42 14.96 -3.96 -22.40
N ASN A 43 14.68 -3.73 -23.69
CA ASN A 43 15.29 -2.65 -24.43
C ASN A 43 14.95 -1.28 -23.81
N TYR A 44 13.69 -1.06 -23.43
CA TYR A 44 13.30 0.15 -22.71
C TYR A 44 14.04 0.30 -21.38
N ILE A 45 14.07 -0.76 -20.55
CA ILE A 45 14.74 -0.77 -19.24
C ILE A 45 16.22 -0.42 -19.38
N ASN A 46 16.93 -1.04 -20.32
CA ASN A 46 18.36 -0.80 -20.53
C ASN A 46 18.66 0.64 -20.99
N ASN A 47 17.78 1.22 -21.81
CA ASN A 47 17.92 2.62 -22.25
C ASN A 47 17.50 3.64 -21.18
N ASN A 48 16.81 3.21 -20.12
CA ASN A 48 16.25 4.08 -19.08
C ASN A 48 16.60 3.57 -17.66
N LEU A 49 17.77 2.96 -17.49
CA LEU A 49 18.09 2.20 -16.27
C LEU A 49 17.96 3.01 -14.97
N LEU A 50 18.45 4.25 -14.96
CA LEU A 50 18.36 5.11 -13.78
C LEU A 50 16.90 5.41 -13.42
N LEU A 51 16.07 5.71 -14.41
CA LEU A 51 14.64 5.99 -14.23
C LEU A 51 13.90 4.74 -13.71
N TRP A 52 14.23 3.57 -14.25
CA TRP A 52 13.71 2.28 -13.81
C TRP A 52 14.05 2.00 -12.35
N GLN A 53 15.33 2.16 -11.96
CA GLN A 53 15.80 1.96 -10.59
C GLN A 53 15.16 2.94 -9.61
N LEU A 54 15.10 4.23 -9.95
CA LEU A 54 14.44 5.24 -9.12
C LEU A 54 12.93 4.97 -8.97
N GLY A 55 12.30 4.47 -10.03
CA GLY A 55 10.92 4.01 -10.02
C GLY A 55 10.67 2.93 -8.96
N TRP A 56 11.43 1.84 -8.99
CA TRP A 56 11.30 0.77 -8.01
C TRP A 56 11.72 1.19 -6.59
N LEU A 57 12.75 2.04 -6.45
CA LEU A 57 13.10 2.61 -5.14
C LEU A 57 11.97 3.44 -4.54
N SER A 58 11.24 4.21 -5.37
CA SER A 58 10.04 4.93 -4.92
C SER A 58 8.94 3.97 -4.47
N TRP A 59 8.83 2.81 -5.13
CA TRP A 59 7.88 1.76 -4.78
C TRP A 59 8.23 1.07 -3.45
N MET A 60 9.52 0.77 -3.23
CA MET A 60 10.01 0.27 -1.93
C MET A 60 9.74 1.27 -0.80
N LEU A 61 9.92 2.58 -1.04
CA LEU A 61 9.60 3.62 -0.07
C LEU A 61 8.09 3.69 0.22
N ALA A 62 7.24 3.46 -0.79
CA ALA A 62 5.79 3.36 -0.61
C ALA A 62 5.40 2.15 0.27
N ALA A 63 6.02 0.98 0.06
CA ALA A 63 5.84 -0.21 0.90
C ALA A 63 6.22 0.03 2.37
N LEU A 64 7.40 0.62 2.61
CA LEU A 64 7.85 1.00 3.95
C LEU A 64 6.91 2.02 4.60
N SER A 65 6.40 2.96 3.81
CA SER A 65 5.43 3.96 4.24
C SER A 65 4.10 3.34 4.65
N LEU A 66 3.65 2.29 3.94
CA LEU A 66 2.44 1.54 4.28
C LEU A 66 2.58 0.81 5.63
N LEU A 67 3.74 0.18 5.88
CA LEU A 67 4.03 -0.41 7.19
C LEU A 67 4.04 0.64 8.30
N ALA A 68 4.69 1.79 8.07
CA ALA A 68 4.69 2.90 9.04
C ALA A 68 3.25 3.37 9.34
N PHE A 69 2.41 3.50 8.31
CA PHE A 69 0.99 3.82 8.49
C PHE A 69 0.26 2.76 9.32
N ALA A 70 0.45 1.47 9.02
CA ALA A 70 -0.18 0.38 9.77
C ALA A 70 0.21 0.40 11.25
N VAL A 71 1.49 0.64 11.56
CA VAL A 71 1.98 0.79 12.93
C VAL A 71 1.33 2.00 13.61
N MET A 72 1.27 3.16 12.96
CA MET A 72 0.62 4.36 13.52
C MET A 72 -0.87 4.12 13.77
N LEU A 73 -1.59 3.55 12.80
CA LEU A 73 -3.00 3.22 12.88
C LEU A 73 -3.28 2.26 14.06
N SER A 74 -2.38 1.29 14.27
CA SER A 74 -2.49 0.33 15.37
C SER A 74 -2.52 1.00 16.76
N THR A 75 -1.95 2.20 16.91
CA THR A 75 -1.97 2.92 18.19
C THR A 75 -3.32 3.56 18.51
N ALA A 76 -4.24 3.63 17.56
CA ALA A 76 -5.63 4.03 17.77
C ALA A 76 -6.53 2.84 18.15
N LEU A 77 -5.96 1.63 18.27
CA LEU A 77 -6.66 0.42 18.64
C LEU A 77 -6.28 -0.02 20.07
N GLU A 78 -7.29 -0.48 20.81
CA GLU A 78 -7.07 -1.23 22.03
C GLU A 78 -6.23 -2.50 21.74
N PRO A 79 -5.36 -2.95 22.67
CA PRO A 79 -4.59 -4.17 22.51
C PRO A 79 -5.48 -5.38 22.20
N GLY A 80 -5.06 -6.21 21.23
CA GLY A 80 -5.78 -7.42 20.87
C GLY A 80 -5.24 -8.07 19.60
N ALA A 81 -5.77 -9.26 19.29
CA ALA A 81 -5.33 -10.09 18.17
C ALA A 81 -5.41 -9.36 16.81
N ALA A 82 -6.50 -8.65 16.54
CA ALA A 82 -6.67 -7.93 15.27
C ALA A 82 -5.60 -6.84 15.06
N ARG A 83 -5.19 -6.15 16.14
CA ARG A 83 -4.11 -5.16 16.11
C ARG A 83 -2.77 -5.82 15.80
N GLN A 84 -2.45 -6.91 16.50
CA GLN A 84 -1.18 -7.62 16.35
C GLN A 84 -1.06 -8.29 14.97
N TYR A 85 -2.06 -9.09 14.59
CA TYR A 85 -2.07 -9.79 13.30
C TYR A 85 -2.18 -8.81 12.13
N GLY A 86 -2.90 -7.69 12.29
CA GLY A 86 -2.99 -6.69 11.23
C GLY A 86 -1.63 -6.08 10.89
N VAL A 87 -0.87 -5.65 11.91
CA VAL A 87 0.50 -5.15 11.70
C VAL A 87 1.44 -6.25 11.23
N LEU A 88 1.35 -7.46 11.79
CA LEU A 88 2.18 -8.59 11.40
C LEU A 88 1.98 -8.93 9.91
N LEU A 89 0.75 -9.00 9.43
CA LEU A 89 0.45 -9.30 8.02
C LEU A 89 1.01 -8.23 7.10
N VAL A 90 0.90 -6.94 7.46
CA VAL A 90 1.53 -5.87 6.68
C VAL A 90 3.05 -6.03 6.66
N ALA A 91 3.67 -6.32 7.80
CA ALA A 91 5.13 -6.55 7.88
C ALA A 91 5.57 -7.78 7.09
N LEU A 92 4.78 -8.86 7.10
CA LEU A 92 5.04 -10.07 6.32
C LEU A 92 4.88 -9.83 4.82
N GLY A 93 3.94 -8.97 4.40
CA GLY A 93 3.79 -8.56 3.01
C GLY A 93 5.00 -7.79 2.49
N MET A 94 5.69 -7.06 3.38
CA MET A 94 6.85 -6.24 3.01
C MET A 94 8.07 -7.03 2.54
N ALA A 95 8.32 -8.20 3.10
CA ALA A 95 9.46 -9.01 2.71
C ALA A 95 9.41 -9.46 1.23
N PRO A 96 8.38 -10.17 0.75
CA PRO A 96 8.30 -10.57 -0.66
C PRO A 96 8.21 -9.37 -1.60
N ASP A 97 7.55 -8.30 -1.18
CA ASP A 97 7.43 -7.06 -1.97
C ASP A 97 8.80 -6.42 -2.22
N LEU A 98 9.59 -6.19 -1.17
CA LEU A 98 10.96 -5.65 -1.32
C LEU A 98 11.88 -6.61 -2.10
N MET A 99 11.68 -7.92 -1.97
CA MET A 99 12.40 -8.90 -2.79
C MET A 99 12.06 -8.72 -4.28
N ALA A 100 10.79 -8.62 -4.63
CA ALA A 100 10.34 -8.39 -6.01
C ALA A 100 10.94 -7.09 -6.57
N GLU A 101 10.87 -5.99 -5.83
CA GLU A 101 11.36 -4.71 -6.33
C GLU A 101 12.89 -4.70 -6.46
N THR A 102 13.59 -5.47 -5.62
CA THR A 102 15.03 -5.68 -5.75
C THR A 102 15.35 -6.48 -7.01
N LEU A 103 14.57 -7.53 -7.30
CA LEU A 103 14.71 -8.31 -8.53
C LEU A 103 14.49 -7.43 -9.76
N TYR A 104 13.42 -6.64 -9.79
CA TYR A 104 13.15 -5.75 -10.91
C TYR A 104 14.18 -4.64 -11.07
N ALA A 105 14.58 -3.97 -9.98
CA ALA A 105 15.47 -2.82 -10.05
C ALA A 105 16.93 -3.19 -10.34
N PHE A 106 17.42 -4.28 -9.73
CA PHE A 106 18.86 -4.54 -9.60
C PHE A 106 19.30 -5.91 -10.07
N VAL A 107 18.39 -6.82 -10.43
CA VAL A 107 18.76 -8.15 -10.93
C VAL A 107 18.40 -8.29 -12.40
N MET A 108 17.13 -8.08 -12.74
CA MET A 108 16.62 -8.22 -14.11
C MET A 108 17.43 -7.44 -15.17
N PRO A 109 17.83 -6.16 -14.94
CA PRO A 109 18.57 -5.39 -15.95
C PRO A 109 19.97 -5.94 -16.26
N HIS A 110 20.52 -6.80 -15.41
CA HIS A 110 21.87 -7.36 -15.57
C HIS A 110 21.90 -8.77 -16.16
N ILE A 111 20.73 -9.37 -16.42
CA ILE A 111 20.64 -10.67 -17.08
C ILE A 111 20.77 -10.46 -18.59
N ALA A 112 21.60 -11.29 -19.24
CA ALA A 112 21.77 -11.23 -20.68
C ALA A 112 20.44 -11.45 -21.40
N ILE A 113 20.12 -10.62 -22.40
CA ILE A 113 18.88 -10.73 -23.19
C ILE A 113 18.77 -12.10 -23.88
N THR A 114 19.89 -12.77 -24.13
CA THR A 114 19.96 -14.12 -24.70
C THR A 114 19.52 -15.21 -23.71
N ASP A 115 19.52 -14.95 -22.40
CA ASP A 115 19.05 -15.87 -21.36
C ASP A 115 17.57 -15.66 -21.04
N VAL A 116 16.73 -15.97 -22.03
CA VAL A 116 15.28 -15.74 -22.00
C VAL A 116 14.61 -16.51 -20.85
N ALA A 117 15.07 -17.74 -20.56
CA ALA A 117 14.47 -18.59 -19.54
C ALA A 117 14.63 -17.98 -18.14
N THR A 118 15.83 -17.51 -17.80
CA THR A 118 16.08 -16.84 -16.52
C THR A 118 15.30 -15.53 -16.41
N LEU A 119 15.26 -14.74 -17.48
CA LEU A 119 14.48 -13.49 -17.52
C LEU A 119 12.98 -13.73 -17.27
N GLN A 120 12.38 -14.70 -17.95
CA GLN A 120 10.97 -15.05 -17.75
C GLN A 120 10.70 -15.57 -16.33
N PHE A 121 11.59 -16.39 -15.79
CA PHE A 121 11.48 -16.87 -14.42
C PHE A 121 11.50 -15.71 -13.41
N ILE A 122 12.46 -14.78 -13.55
CA ILE A 122 12.59 -13.62 -12.66
C ILE A 122 11.38 -12.68 -12.79
N ASP A 123 10.91 -12.42 -14.01
CA ASP A 123 9.73 -11.59 -14.24
C ASP A 123 8.48 -12.17 -13.59
N LEU A 124 8.21 -13.48 -13.79
CA LEU A 124 7.08 -14.16 -13.16
C LEU A 124 7.21 -14.24 -11.64
N LEU A 125 8.41 -14.54 -11.12
CA LEU A 125 8.65 -14.62 -9.69
C LEU A 125 8.42 -13.25 -9.03
N ALA A 126 9.06 -12.20 -9.54
CA ALA A 126 8.92 -10.85 -9.00
C ALA A 126 7.46 -10.40 -9.05
N MET A 127 6.76 -10.59 -10.17
CA MET A 127 5.34 -10.27 -10.30
C MET A 127 4.47 -10.94 -9.23
N HIS A 128 4.66 -12.23 -8.94
CA HIS A 128 3.88 -12.91 -7.90
C HIS A 128 4.29 -12.48 -6.49
N LEU A 129 5.56 -12.17 -6.26
CA LEU A 129 6.04 -11.71 -4.97
C LEU A 129 5.44 -10.35 -4.60
N THR A 130 5.46 -9.35 -5.50
CA THR A 130 4.86 -8.02 -5.27
C THR A 130 3.34 -8.05 -5.45
N GLY A 131 2.88 -8.43 -6.64
CA GLY A 131 1.49 -8.25 -7.08
C GLY A 131 0.50 -9.22 -6.44
N PHE A 132 0.93 -10.42 -6.07
CA PHE A 132 0.10 -11.40 -5.37
C PHE A 132 0.40 -11.45 -3.87
N LEU A 133 1.57 -11.95 -3.47
CA LEU A 133 1.84 -12.26 -2.07
C LEU A 133 1.96 -11.01 -1.20
N GLY A 134 2.82 -10.06 -1.58
CA GLY A 134 3.04 -8.81 -0.85
C GLY A 134 1.76 -7.99 -0.75
N ASN A 135 1.17 -7.66 -1.90
CA ASN A 135 -0.10 -6.94 -1.98
C ASN A 135 -1.23 -7.67 -1.22
N GLY A 136 -1.39 -8.98 -1.38
CA GLY A 136 -2.40 -9.76 -0.67
C GLY A 136 -2.27 -9.61 0.84
N LEU A 137 -1.06 -9.80 1.38
CA LEU A 137 -0.79 -9.69 2.81
C LEU A 137 -1.02 -8.27 3.36
N TYR A 138 -0.56 -7.24 2.64
CA TYR A 138 -0.83 -5.84 3.00
C TYR A 138 -2.33 -5.56 3.10
N ASN A 139 -3.09 -5.98 2.10
CA ASN A 139 -4.51 -5.67 2.01
C ASN A 139 -5.30 -6.44 3.08
N ILE A 140 -4.96 -7.69 3.39
CA ILE A 140 -5.57 -8.43 4.51
C ILE A 140 -5.24 -7.74 5.84
N GLY A 141 -3.97 -7.37 6.06
CA GLY A 141 -3.54 -6.70 7.30
C GLY A 141 -4.19 -5.33 7.49
N GLY A 142 -4.20 -4.50 6.44
CA GLY A 142 -4.86 -3.20 6.42
C GLY A 142 -6.36 -3.30 6.63
N MET A 143 -7.02 -4.28 6.00
CA MET A 143 -8.44 -4.57 6.20
C MET A 143 -8.72 -4.93 7.66
N LEU A 144 -7.93 -5.84 8.25
CA LEU A 144 -8.10 -6.27 9.63
C LEU A 144 -7.99 -5.10 10.62
N LEU A 145 -7.00 -4.22 10.43
CA LEU A 145 -6.84 -3.01 11.25
C LEU A 145 -8.03 -2.05 11.06
N THR A 146 -8.50 -1.87 9.83
CA THR A 146 -9.61 -0.97 9.50
C THR A 146 -10.93 -1.46 10.09
N LEU A 147 -11.20 -2.77 10.00
CA LEU A 147 -12.39 -3.40 10.60
C LEU A 147 -12.35 -3.39 12.12
N ALA A 148 -11.17 -3.61 12.72
CA ALA A 148 -10.99 -3.45 14.16
C ALA A 148 -11.28 -2.02 14.62
N LEU A 149 -10.79 -1.02 13.86
CA LEU A 149 -11.04 0.39 14.15
C LEU A 149 -12.53 0.73 14.01
N LEU A 150 -13.20 0.19 12.99
CA LEU A 150 -14.64 0.36 12.79
C LEU A 150 -15.44 -0.21 13.97
N LYS A 151 -15.07 -1.39 14.46
CA LYS A 151 -15.72 -2.05 15.60
C LYS A 151 -15.52 -1.26 16.90
N GLN A 152 -14.31 -0.78 17.16
CA GLN A 152 -13.98 -0.06 18.40
C GLN A 152 -14.45 1.40 18.39
N GLN A 153 -14.50 2.02 17.20
CA GLN A 153 -14.82 3.44 17.03
C GLN A 153 -15.89 3.63 15.94
N PRO A 154 -17.15 3.19 16.16
CA PRO A 154 -18.21 3.22 15.14
C PRO A 154 -18.56 4.64 14.66
N ALA A 155 -18.25 5.67 15.44
CA ALA A 155 -18.39 7.07 15.03
C ALA A 155 -17.51 7.45 13.82
N LEU A 156 -16.51 6.64 13.48
CA LEU A 156 -15.65 6.82 12.32
C LEU A 156 -16.15 6.11 11.06
N LYS A 157 -17.28 5.40 11.11
CA LYS A 157 -17.78 4.54 10.03
C LYS A 157 -17.73 5.15 8.63
N LEU A 158 -18.23 6.38 8.47
CA LEU A 158 -18.23 7.07 7.17
C LEU A 158 -16.84 7.33 6.60
N TRP A 159 -15.82 7.45 7.47
CA TRP A 159 -14.44 7.73 7.10
C TRP A 159 -13.63 6.44 6.86
N LEU A 160 -14.12 5.29 7.33
CA LEU A 160 -13.45 3.99 7.19
C LEU A 160 -13.95 3.20 5.98
N TYR A 161 -15.17 3.44 5.50
CA TYR A 161 -15.69 2.74 4.33
C TYR A 161 -14.87 2.90 3.05
N PRO A 162 -14.34 4.10 2.71
CA PRO A 162 -13.45 4.21 1.55
C PRO A 162 -12.22 3.31 1.70
N GLY A 163 -11.65 3.19 2.91
CA GLY A 163 -10.55 2.27 3.20
C GLY A 163 -10.90 0.81 2.95
N ILE A 164 -12.09 0.37 3.38
CA ILE A 164 -12.56 -1.00 3.11
C ILE A 164 -12.64 -1.26 1.59
N VAL A 165 -13.13 -0.30 0.81
CA VAL A 165 -13.16 -0.42 -0.65
C VAL A 165 -11.75 -0.51 -1.23
N VAL A 166 -10.82 0.34 -0.77
CA VAL A 166 -9.40 0.30 -1.16
C VAL A 166 -8.79 -1.08 -0.95
N TRP A 167 -8.97 -1.67 0.24
CA TRP A 167 -8.42 -2.98 0.56
C TRP A 167 -9.03 -4.08 -0.30
N LEU A 168 -10.33 -4.04 -0.60
CA LEU A 168 -10.97 -4.99 -1.51
C LEU A 168 -10.42 -4.88 -2.94
N LEU A 169 -10.14 -3.66 -3.42
CA LEU A 169 -9.53 -3.46 -4.74
C LEU A 169 -8.11 -4.03 -4.78
N GLY A 170 -7.31 -3.84 -3.71
CA GLY A 170 -5.98 -4.43 -3.63
C GLY A 170 -5.99 -5.96 -3.50
N LEU A 171 -7.01 -6.55 -2.86
CA LEU A 171 -7.25 -8.00 -2.94
C LEU A 171 -7.64 -8.43 -4.35
N GLY A 172 -8.42 -7.62 -5.08
CA GLY A 172 -8.73 -7.83 -6.49
C GLY A 172 -7.47 -7.84 -7.37
N LEU A 173 -6.52 -6.94 -7.12
CA LEU A 173 -5.17 -6.96 -7.72
C LEU A 173 -4.48 -8.29 -7.45
N SER A 174 -4.40 -8.68 -6.17
CA SER A 174 -3.76 -9.93 -5.75
C SER A 174 -4.34 -11.15 -6.48
N VAL A 175 -5.66 -11.27 -6.51
CA VAL A 175 -6.35 -12.36 -7.24
C VAL A 175 -6.06 -12.29 -8.74
N SER A 176 -6.06 -11.10 -9.33
CA SER A 176 -5.79 -10.93 -10.76
C SER A 176 -4.39 -11.37 -11.15
N VAL A 177 -3.38 -11.08 -10.33
CA VAL A 177 -2.01 -11.55 -10.54
C VAL A 177 -1.91 -13.07 -10.41
N ALA A 178 -2.54 -13.65 -9.38
CA ALA A 178 -2.59 -15.10 -9.20
C ALA A 178 -3.23 -15.83 -10.40
N LEU A 179 -4.21 -15.19 -11.05
CA LEU A 179 -4.89 -15.69 -12.24
C LEU A 179 -4.23 -15.25 -13.57
N GLN A 180 -3.08 -14.57 -13.51
CA GLN A 180 -2.34 -14.06 -14.67
C GLN A 180 -3.17 -13.09 -15.55
N GLN A 181 -4.15 -12.40 -14.96
CA GLN A 181 -4.99 -11.40 -15.63
C GLN A 181 -4.36 -10.00 -15.51
N LEU A 182 -3.25 -9.75 -16.21
CA LEU A 182 -2.41 -8.56 -16.01
C LEU A 182 -3.11 -7.23 -16.31
N LYS A 183 -4.02 -7.20 -17.29
CA LYS A 183 -4.86 -6.01 -17.55
C LYS A 183 -5.76 -5.70 -16.35
N LEU A 184 -6.35 -6.72 -15.75
CA LEU A 184 -7.22 -6.56 -14.59
C LEU A 184 -6.40 -6.17 -13.35
N ALA A 185 -5.21 -6.74 -13.19
CA ALA A 185 -4.26 -6.35 -12.16
C ALA A 185 -3.89 -4.85 -12.28
N GLU A 186 -3.62 -4.37 -13.50
CA GLU A 186 -3.37 -2.94 -13.76
C GLU A 186 -4.56 -2.06 -13.33
N TYR A 187 -5.79 -2.42 -13.73
CA TYR A 187 -6.99 -1.67 -13.33
C TYR A 187 -7.17 -1.62 -11.80
N PHE A 188 -7.03 -2.76 -11.12
CA PHE A 188 -7.13 -2.81 -9.66
C PHE A 188 -6.00 -2.05 -8.98
N THR A 189 -4.78 -2.08 -9.53
CA THR A 189 -3.66 -1.27 -9.04
C THR A 189 -4.00 0.20 -9.13
N ALA A 190 -4.40 0.70 -10.31
CA ALA A 190 -4.74 2.09 -10.50
C ALA A 190 -5.88 2.55 -9.57
N ALA A 191 -6.96 1.76 -9.49
CA ALA A 191 -8.12 2.07 -8.66
C ALA A 191 -7.79 2.07 -7.15
N SER A 192 -7.11 1.02 -6.66
CA SER A 192 -6.72 0.92 -5.25
C SER A 192 -5.77 2.04 -4.86
N MET A 193 -4.81 2.37 -5.70
CA MET A 193 -3.80 3.39 -5.43
C MET A 193 -4.38 4.80 -5.35
N VAL A 194 -5.20 5.21 -6.33
CA VAL A 194 -5.85 6.54 -6.30
C VAL A 194 -6.77 6.66 -5.08
N LEU A 195 -7.56 5.63 -4.79
CA LEU A 195 -8.46 5.67 -3.63
C LEU A 195 -7.70 5.59 -2.30
N SER A 196 -6.58 4.87 -2.23
CA SER A 196 -5.77 4.75 -1.01
C SER A 196 -5.13 6.08 -0.62
N THR A 197 -4.55 6.81 -1.58
CA THR A 197 -3.93 8.12 -1.33
C THR A 197 -4.97 9.14 -0.86
N ALA A 198 -6.14 9.18 -1.50
CA ALA A 198 -7.26 10.00 -1.06
C ALA A 198 -7.74 9.61 0.35
N TRP A 199 -7.85 8.31 0.62
CA TRP A 199 -8.27 7.82 1.93
C TRP A 199 -7.25 8.11 3.04
N PHE A 200 -5.94 8.03 2.78
CA PHE A 200 -4.92 8.39 3.76
C PHE A 200 -5.02 9.86 4.19
N VAL A 201 -5.30 10.77 3.25
CA VAL A 201 -5.53 12.18 3.57
C VAL A 201 -6.80 12.35 4.42
N LEU A 202 -7.90 11.69 4.04
CA LEU A 202 -9.17 11.75 4.77
C LEU A 202 -9.04 11.21 6.20
N ILE A 203 -8.41 10.05 6.36
CA ILE A 203 -8.27 9.42 7.67
C ILE A 203 -7.27 10.16 8.55
N ALA A 204 -6.22 10.77 7.96
CA ALA A 204 -5.30 11.63 8.69
C ALA A 204 -6.04 12.82 9.31
N TRP A 205 -6.84 13.51 8.51
CA TRP A 205 -7.63 14.64 9.00
C TRP A 205 -8.59 14.23 10.11
N LYS A 206 -9.25 13.08 9.97
CA LYS A 206 -10.25 12.64 10.94
C LYS A 206 -9.66 12.08 12.24
N LEU A 207 -8.64 11.22 12.15
CA LEU A 207 -8.03 10.57 13.31
C LEU A 207 -7.05 11.49 14.04
N TRP A 208 -6.27 12.29 13.29
CA TRP A 208 -5.13 13.02 13.84
C TRP A 208 -5.36 14.54 13.89
N GLY A 209 -6.19 15.08 13.00
CA GLY A 209 -6.40 16.52 12.82
C GLY A 209 -7.43 17.19 13.73
N GLY A 210 -8.24 16.43 14.48
CA GLY A 210 -9.31 16.99 15.31
C GLY A 210 -8.77 17.76 16.52
N LYS A 211 -9.21 19.01 16.72
CA LYS A 211 -9.00 19.74 17.99
C LYS A 211 -9.50 18.90 19.17
N PRO A 212 -8.87 18.96 20.36
CA PRO A 212 -9.37 18.26 21.53
C PRO A 212 -10.85 18.64 21.70
N CYS A 213 -11.74 17.64 21.73
CA CYS A 213 -13.08 17.88 22.24
C CYS A 213 -12.90 18.52 23.60
N THR A 214 -13.35 19.77 23.74
CA THR A 214 -13.60 20.36 25.04
C THR A 214 -14.30 19.30 25.88
N PRO A 215 -13.82 19.01 27.09
CA PRO A 215 -14.47 18.03 27.93
C PRO A 215 -15.93 18.47 28.03
N ARG A 216 -16.86 17.63 27.56
CA ARG A 216 -18.25 17.78 27.96
C ARG A 216 -18.18 17.76 29.47
N LEU A 217 -18.36 18.92 30.11
CA LEU A 217 -18.70 18.97 31.52
C LEU A 217 -19.84 17.98 31.67
N ARG A 218 -19.55 16.80 32.23
CA ARG A 218 -20.59 16.02 32.88
C ARG A 218 -20.95 16.90 34.08
N LEU A 219 -21.96 17.74 33.88
CA LEU A 219 -22.76 18.26 34.98
C LEU A 219 -23.25 17.02 35.73
N PHE A 220 -22.49 16.61 36.73
CA PHE A 220 -22.97 15.77 37.81
C PHE A 220 -24.03 16.60 38.52
N ILE A 221 -25.28 16.46 38.10
CA ILE A 221 -26.41 16.85 38.92
C ILE A 221 -26.46 15.79 40.02
N SER A 222 -25.75 16.02 41.12
CA SER A 222 -26.02 15.36 42.39
C SER A 222 -27.28 15.99 42.97
N ALA A 223 -28.46 15.52 42.54
CA ALA A 223 -29.68 15.76 43.28
C ALA A 223 -29.69 14.78 44.46
N HIS A 224 -29.11 15.21 45.57
CA HIS A 224 -29.37 14.65 46.89
C HIS A 224 -30.03 15.74 47.72
N TRP A 225 -31.24 15.40 48.19
CA TRP A 225 -32.10 16.11 49.16
C TRP A 225 -33.00 17.21 48.59
#